data_AF-A0A2N1Z9U5-F1
#
_entry.id   AF-A0A2N1Z9U5-F1
#
_cell.length_a   1.000
_cell.length_b   1.000
_cell.length_c   1.000
_cell.angle_alpha   90.00
_cell.angle_beta   90.00
_cell.angle_gamma   90.00
#
_symmetry.space_group_name_H-M   'P 1'
#
loop_
_entity.id
_entity.type
_entity.pdbx_description
1 polymer ?
#
loop_
_entity_poly.entity_id
_entity_poly.type
_entity_poly.pdbx_seq_one_letter_code
_entity_poly.pdbx_strand_id
1 'polypeptide(L)'
;MNFINNYRQPITLTAGATSAALSLPDGTYRLTVTDSQTQPTRWEILEAVVVDGTAGLERGLEGTDAQLWPAGSVIFADLTAGVLTGLIQRIQDLEEAQIAPEVIAGILERLDALEGGGAVDPVELVFEAGSFTDSGFTESGYRDGSFGVLVSASDSIGGSPGLLLDRALLFTDATGSPTTYALSLSGYSDEPITSGFYTVTGTDLPTDLEGELLYQEFGGLPGWAMEIDLGETAVSWPDDDEITLTLTPIL
;
A
#
# COMPACT_ATOMS: atom_id res chain seq x y z
N MET A 1 -22.81 10.25 32.64
CA MET A 1 -24.28 10.26 32.46
C MET A 1 -24.77 8.84 32.66
N ASN A 2 -25.86 8.65 33.41
CA ASN A 2 -26.48 7.36 33.67
C ASN A 2 -27.61 7.10 32.67
N PHE A 3 -27.80 5.83 32.31
CA PHE A 3 -28.85 5.41 31.38
C PHE A 3 -29.90 4.57 32.10
N ILE A 4 -31.17 4.79 31.77
CA ILE A 4 -32.30 4.03 32.34
C ILE A 4 -33.22 3.57 31.23
N ASN A 5 -33.79 2.37 31.39
CA ASN A 5 -34.70 1.80 30.40
C ASN A 5 -36.12 2.32 30.61
N ASN A 6 -36.71 2.93 29.58
CA ASN A 6 -38.14 3.19 29.47
C ASN A 6 -38.73 3.90 30.70
N TYR A 7 -38.00 4.85 31.28
CA TYR A 7 -38.46 5.62 32.43
C TYR A 7 -39.55 6.61 32.00
N ARG A 8 -40.63 6.69 32.77
CA ARG A 8 -41.71 7.66 32.53
C ARG A 8 -42.42 7.98 33.83
N GLN A 9 -42.67 9.26 34.09
CA GLN A 9 -43.41 9.73 35.26
C GLN A 9 -44.27 10.97 34.89
N PRO A 10 -45.49 11.11 35.42
CA PRO A 10 -46.19 12.39 35.39
C PRO A 10 -45.37 13.48 36.08
N ILE A 11 -45.43 14.71 35.55
CA ILE A 11 -44.70 15.84 36.12
C ILE A 11 -45.52 17.13 36.03
N THR A 12 -45.25 18.06 36.94
CA THR A 12 -45.73 19.44 36.86
C THR A 12 -44.59 20.35 37.28
N LEU A 13 -44.16 21.24 36.39
CA LEU A 13 -43.05 22.15 36.63
C LEU A 13 -43.53 23.58 36.35
N THR A 14 -43.35 24.47 37.34
CA THR A 14 -43.53 25.91 37.12
C THR A 14 -42.47 26.44 36.15
N ALA A 15 -42.73 27.60 35.55
CA ALA A 15 -41.68 28.32 34.82
C ALA A 15 -40.51 28.60 35.78
N GLY A 16 -39.28 28.29 35.35
CA GLY A 16 -38.08 28.46 36.17
C GLY A 16 -37.88 27.47 37.33
N ALA A 17 -38.67 26.40 37.42
CA ALA A 17 -38.42 25.34 38.42
C ALA A 17 -37.01 24.76 38.26
N THR A 18 -36.23 24.73 39.34
CA THR A 18 -34.85 24.20 39.37
C THR A 18 -34.74 22.85 40.08
N SER A 19 -35.85 22.30 40.56
CA SER A 19 -35.89 20.98 41.18
C SER A 19 -37.23 20.27 40.99
N ALA A 20 -37.21 18.94 41.08
CA ALA A 20 -38.40 18.10 41.10
C ALA A 20 -38.16 16.76 41.80
N ALA A 21 -39.20 16.16 42.37
CA ALA A 21 -39.14 14.79 42.86
C ALA A 21 -39.22 13.81 41.68
N LEU A 22 -38.21 12.95 41.51
CA LEU A 22 -38.14 11.95 40.44
C LEU A 22 -37.92 10.58 41.06
N SER A 23 -38.69 9.59 40.60
CA SER A 23 -38.55 8.19 41.03
C SER A 23 -37.41 7.51 40.25
N LEU A 24 -36.21 8.09 40.35
CA LEU A 24 -34.99 7.63 39.72
C LEU A 24 -33.94 7.33 40.79
N PRO A 25 -33.02 6.37 40.56
CA PRO A 25 -31.82 6.23 41.36
C PRO A 25 -30.97 7.51 41.33
N ASP A 26 -30.05 7.64 42.29
CA ASP A 26 -29.10 8.75 42.31
C ASP A 26 -28.22 8.75 41.05
N GLY A 27 -28.01 9.95 40.49
CA GLY A 27 -27.22 10.10 39.27
C GLY A 27 -27.66 11.24 38.35
N THR A 28 -26.95 11.38 37.24
CA THR A 28 -27.21 12.40 36.21
C THR A 28 -27.88 11.79 35.00
N TYR A 29 -29.04 12.32 34.61
CA TYR A 29 -29.88 11.82 33.52
C TYR A 29 -30.22 12.93 32.52
N ARG A 30 -30.27 12.59 31.22
CA ARG A 30 -30.90 13.40 30.17
C ARG A 30 -32.34 12.95 30.00
N LEU A 31 -33.30 13.86 30.20
CA LEU A 31 -34.72 13.54 30.17
C LEU A 31 -35.47 14.50 29.24
N THR A 32 -36.57 14.01 28.69
CA THR A 32 -37.51 14.80 27.88
C THR A 32 -38.80 15.01 28.65
N VAL A 33 -39.30 16.24 28.68
CA VAL A 33 -40.65 16.56 29.17
C VAL A 33 -41.55 16.87 27.99
N THR A 34 -42.77 16.34 27.97
CA THR A 34 -43.80 16.69 26.99
C THR A 34 -45.13 17.03 27.64
N ASP A 35 -45.99 17.76 26.92
CA ASP A 35 -47.31 18.20 27.39
C ASP A 35 -48.38 17.10 27.35
N SER A 36 -48.08 15.97 26.71
CA SER A 36 -48.97 14.83 26.63
C SER A 36 -48.18 13.55 26.46
N GLN A 37 -48.68 12.48 27.07
CA GLN A 37 -48.12 11.13 26.94
C GLN A 37 -48.44 10.48 25.58
N THR A 38 -49.60 10.81 24.99
CA THR A 38 -50.10 10.12 23.80
C THR A 38 -50.06 10.97 22.54
N GLN A 39 -50.09 12.30 22.68
CA GLN A 39 -50.10 13.26 21.58
C GLN A 39 -49.27 14.50 21.95
N PRO A 40 -47.94 14.35 22.10
CA PRO A 40 -47.08 15.48 22.46
C PRO A 40 -47.09 16.54 21.36
N THR A 41 -47.33 17.80 21.72
CA THR A 41 -47.23 18.95 20.80
C THR A 41 -46.09 19.89 21.15
N ARG A 42 -45.55 19.77 22.37
CA ARG A 42 -44.40 20.52 22.87
C ARG A 42 -43.46 19.59 23.61
N TRP A 43 -42.17 19.90 23.57
CA TRP A 43 -41.14 19.19 24.32
C TRP A 43 -40.10 20.15 24.91
N GLU A 44 -39.43 19.71 25.96
CA GLU A 44 -38.23 20.33 26.51
C GLU A 44 -37.25 19.23 26.91
N ILE A 45 -35.97 19.48 26.68
CA ILE A 45 -34.89 18.59 27.09
C ILE A 45 -34.23 19.22 28.32
N LEU A 46 -33.98 18.40 29.34
CA LEU A 46 -33.37 18.83 30.58
C LEU A 46 -32.36 17.81 31.09
N GLU A 47 -31.44 18.27 31.92
CA GLU A 47 -30.57 17.43 32.72
C GLU A 47 -31.09 17.39 34.15
N ALA A 48 -31.14 16.19 34.72
CA ALA A 48 -31.59 15.94 36.08
C ALA A 48 -30.47 15.27 36.88
N VAL A 49 -30.00 15.93 37.94
CA VAL A 49 -29.05 15.36 38.92
C VAL A 49 -29.85 14.94 40.15
N VAL A 50 -30.10 13.65 40.29
CA VAL A 50 -30.92 13.06 41.35
C VAL A 50 -30.03 12.71 42.54
N VAL A 51 -30.42 13.19 43.73
CA VAL A 51 -29.84 12.82 45.03
C VAL A 51 -30.98 12.60 46.00
N ASP A 52 -31.05 11.41 46.60
CA ASP A 52 -32.08 11.01 47.57
C ASP A 52 -33.51 11.27 47.04
N GLY A 53 -33.76 10.97 45.76
CA GLY A 53 -35.07 11.10 45.10
C GLY A 53 -35.48 12.54 44.72
N THR A 54 -34.63 13.53 44.98
CA THR A 54 -34.82 14.91 44.52
C THR A 54 -33.83 15.25 43.41
N ALA A 55 -34.34 15.68 42.27
CA ALA A 55 -33.54 16.10 41.13
C ALA A 55 -33.30 17.61 41.16
N GLY A 56 -32.04 18.02 41.05
CA GLY A 56 -31.69 19.36 40.54
C GLY A 56 -31.85 19.37 39.01
N LEU A 57 -32.49 20.41 38.47
CA LEU A 57 -32.85 20.50 37.06
C LEU A 57 -32.10 21.62 36.36
N GLU A 58 -31.39 21.28 35.29
CA GLU A 58 -30.94 22.23 34.27
C GLU A 58 -31.84 22.10 33.04
N ARG A 59 -32.53 23.19 32.70
CA ARG A 59 -33.71 23.18 31.82
C ARG A 59 -33.46 23.92 30.51
N GLY A 60 -34.19 23.56 29.46
CA GLY A 60 -34.05 24.22 28.15
C GLY A 60 -32.73 23.90 27.47
N LEU A 61 -32.35 22.62 27.48
CA LEU A 61 -31.14 22.14 26.81
C LEU A 61 -31.42 21.81 25.34
N GLU A 62 -30.34 21.63 24.56
CA GLU A 62 -30.40 21.13 23.18
C GLU A 62 -31.32 21.95 22.24
N GLY A 63 -31.33 23.27 22.44
CA GLY A 63 -32.14 24.19 21.62
C GLY A 63 -33.62 24.22 21.97
N THR A 64 -34.02 23.61 23.10
CA THR A 64 -35.35 23.80 23.69
C THR A 64 -35.35 24.93 24.69
N ASP A 65 -36.52 25.53 24.96
CA ASP A 65 -36.66 26.58 25.99
C ASP A 65 -37.24 26.00 27.28
N ALA A 66 -36.77 26.51 28.42
CA ALA A 66 -37.38 26.22 29.72
C ALA A 66 -38.79 26.83 29.78
N GLN A 67 -39.82 25.99 29.91
CA GLN A 67 -41.21 26.44 29.82
C GLN A 67 -42.10 25.98 30.99
N LEU A 68 -43.37 26.37 30.99
CA LEU A 68 -44.33 25.88 31.98
C LEU A 68 -44.82 24.47 31.58
N TRP A 69 -44.75 23.52 32.50
CA TRP A 69 -45.31 22.17 32.35
C TRP A 69 -46.49 21.97 33.31
N PRO A 70 -47.73 22.14 32.85
CA PRO A 70 -48.92 21.95 33.68
C PRO A 70 -49.17 20.47 34.01
N ALA A 71 -50.12 20.22 34.90
CA ALA A 71 -50.62 18.87 35.16
C ALA A 71 -51.06 18.17 33.87
N GLY A 72 -50.70 16.89 33.73
CA GLY A 72 -50.85 16.13 32.49
C GLY A 72 -49.57 16.03 31.65
N SER A 73 -48.56 16.84 31.97
CA SER A 73 -47.22 16.69 31.38
C SER A 73 -46.53 15.42 31.88
N VAL A 74 -45.58 14.92 31.11
CA VAL A 74 -44.85 13.69 31.40
C VAL A 74 -43.36 13.90 31.17
N ILE A 75 -42.53 13.42 32.10
CA ILE A 75 -41.08 13.35 31.96
C ILE A 75 -40.67 11.90 31.69
N PHE A 76 -39.78 11.68 30.72
CA PHE A 76 -39.39 10.34 30.30
C PHE A 76 -37.99 10.26 29.68
N ALA A 77 -37.52 9.01 29.57
CA ALA A 77 -36.39 8.60 28.75
C ALA A 77 -36.84 7.39 27.91
N ASP A 78 -37.14 7.60 26.63
CA ASP A 78 -37.68 6.58 25.72
C ASP A 78 -36.58 5.74 25.03
N LEU A 79 -35.31 6.14 25.12
CA LEU A 79 -34.20 5.33 24.66
C LEU A 79 -33.84 4.27 25.70
N THR A 80 -33.70 3.02 25.27
CA THR A 80 -33.17 1.99 26.16
C THR A 80 -31.68 2.21 26.37
N ALA A 81 -31.20 1.98 27.60
CA ALA A 81 -29.78 2.04 27.92
C ALA A 81 -28.96 1.12 27.00
N GLY A 82 -29.52 -0.02 26.60
CA GLY A 82 -28.90 -0.95 25.66
C GLY A 82 -28.69 -0.36 24.26
N VAL A 83 -29.67 0.37 23.72
CA VAL A 83 -29.55 1.03 22.41
C VAL A 83 -28.46 2.10 22.44
N LEU A 84 -28.43 2.92 23.50
CA LEU A 84 -27.43 3.98 23.61
C LEU A 84 -26.02 3.43 23.86
N THR A 85 -25.90 2.38 24.68
CA THR A 85 -24.65 1.63 24.86
C THR A 85 -24.16 1.05 23.53
N GLY A 86 -25.06 0.45 22.74
CA GLY A 86 -24.73 -0.08 21.43
C GLY A 86 -24.28 0.98 20.42
N LEU A 87 -24.87 2.18 20.47
CA LEU A 87 -24.43 3.31 19.63
C LEU A 87 -23.03 3.80 20.01
N ILE A 88 -22.75 3.93 21.31
CA ILE A 88 -21.43 4.33 21.81
C ILE A 88 -20.38 3.30 21.41
N GLN A 89 -20.66 2.01 21.58
CA GLN A 89 -19.74 0.95 21.16
C GLN A 89 -19.45 1.02 19.65
N ARG A 90 -20.48 1.21 18.82
CA ARG A 90 -20.28 1.34 17.36
C ARG A 90 -19.46 2.56 16.97
N ILE A 91 -19.56 3.67 17.73
CA ILE A 91 -18.71 4.84 17.51
C ILE A 91 -17.25 4.49 17.83
N GLN A 92 -16.98 3.84 18.96
CA GLN A 92 -15.64 3.41 19.33
C GLN A 92 -15.05 2.45 18.29
N ASP A 93 -15.83 1.46 17.86
CA ASP A 93 -15.39 0.51 16.82
C ASP A 93 -15.05 1.24 15.51
N LEU A 94 -15.79 2.30 15.14
CA LEU A 94 -15.51 3.11 13.96
C LEU A 94 -14.26 4.00 14.12
N GLU A 95 -14.04 4.54 15.32
CA GLU A 95 -12.84 5.31 15.65
C GLU A 95 -11.59 4.42 15.61
N GLU A 96 -11.68 3.19 16.10
CA GLU A 96 -10.58 2.20 16.06
C GLU A 96 -10.35 1.63 14.66
N ALA A 97 -11.41 1.48 13.85
CA ALA A 97 -11.29 1.02 12.47
C ALA A 97 -10.74 2.09 11.51
N GLN A 98 -10.54 3.32 11.97
CA GLN A 98 -9.95 4.36 11.15
C GLN A 98 -8.51 3.98 10.77
N ILE A 99 -8.20 3.96 9.47
CA ILE A 99 -6.83 3.72 9.01
C ILE A 99 -5.94 4.81 9.62
N ALA A 100 -4.95 4.36 10.38
CA ALA A 100 -4.08 5.25 11.11
C ALA A 100 -3.34 6.20 10.13
N PRO A 101 -3.24 7.51 10.44
CA PRO A 101 -2.63 8.49 9.54
C PRO A 101 -1.21 8.11 9.06
N GLU A 102 -0.45 7.39 9.89
CA GLU A 102 0.87 6.87 9.56
C GLU A 102 0.85 5.80 8.45
N VAL A 103 -0.21 4.99 8.38
CA VAL A 103 -0.40 4.01 7.30
C VAL A 103 -0.70 4.73 6.00
N ILE A 104 -1.54 5.77 6.04
CA ILE A 104 -1.83 6.60 4.87
C ILE A 104 -0.55 7.31 4.40
N ALA A 105 0.22 7.91 5.31
CA ALA A 105 1.49 8.55 4.99
C ALA A 105 2.48 7.57 4.35
N GLY A 106 2.63 6.37 4.91
CA GLY A 106 3.50 5.34 4.35
C GLY A 106 3.04 4.83 2.97
N ILE A 107 1.73 4.76 2.71
CA ILE A 107 1.21 4.40 1.38
C ILE A 107 1.51 5.51 0.38
N LEU A 108 1.31 6.78 0.75
CA LEU A 108 1.59 7.92 -0.11
C LEU A 108 3.08 8.02 -0.44
N GLU A 109 3.97 7.81 0.53
CA GLU A 109 5.42 7.78 0.30
C GLU A 109 5.81 6.67 -0.67
N ARG A 110 5.22 5.47 -0.53
CA ARG A 110 5.45 4.37 -1.48
C ARG A 110 4.90 4.66 -2.87
N LEU A 111 3.76 5.35 -2.95
CA LEU A 111 3.17 5.76 -4.22
C LEU A 111 4.04 6.80 -4.92
N ASP A 112 4.51 7.82 -4.20
CA ASP A 112 5.43 8.82 -4.72
C ASP A 112 6.75 8.19 -5.19
N ALA A 113 7.27 7.19 -4.47
CA ALA A 113 8.45 6.44 -4.89
C ALA A 113 8.20 5.66 -6.19
N LEU A 114 7.01 5.07 -6.37
CA LEU A 114 6.67 4.34 -7.60
C LEU A 114 6.39 5.28 -8.77
N GLU A 115 5.69 6.39 -8.54
CA GLU A 115 5.32 7.37 -9.57
C GLU A 115 6.49 8.29 -9.95
N GLY A 116 7.43 8.52 -9.04
CA GLY A 116 8.66 9.28 -9.27
C GLY A 116 9.75 8.51 -10.04
N GLY A 117 9.42 7.31 -10.57
CA GLY A 117 10.40 6.46 -11.24
C GLY A 117 11.44 5.89 -10.28
N GLY A 118 11.03 5.55 -9.05
CA GLY A 118 11.87 4.93 -8.04
C GLY A 118 12.73 3.86 -8.70
N ALA A 119 14.05 4.09 -8.63
CA ALA A 119 15.05 3.34 -9.37
C ALA A 119 14.67 1.86 -9.36
N VAL A 120 14.33 1.32 -10.53
CA VAL A 120 14.35 -0.13 -10.69
C VAL A 120 15.79 -0.49 -10.38
N ASP A 121 15.99 -1.25 -9.29
CA ASP A 121 17.33 -1.54 -8.80
C ASP A 121 18.21 -1.98 -9.98
N PRO A 122 19.44 -1.46 -10.08
CA PRO A 122 20.33 -1.86 -11.16
C PRO A 122 20.46 -3.38 -11.15
N VAL A 123 20.31 -3.98 -12.33
CA VAL A 123 20.35 -5.43 -12.48
C VAL A 123 21.80 -5.84 -12.67
N GLU A 124 22.32 -6.59 -11.70
CA GLU A 124 23.65 -7.19 -11.78
C GLU A 124 23.57 -8.56 -12.51
N LEU A 125 24.34 -8.70 -13.58
CA LEU A 125 24.49 -9.91 -14.37
C LEU A 125 25.91 -10.45 -14.15
N VAL A 126 26.04 -11.72 -13.77
CA VAL A 126 27.34 -12.37 -13.53
C VAL A 126 27.47 -13.58 -14.46
N PHE A 127 28.59 -13.71 -15.17
CA PHE A 127 28.88 -14.85 -16.06
C PHE A 127 30.38 -15.20 -16.07
N GLU A 128 30.72 -16.42 -16.46
CA GLU A 128 32.11 -16.89 -16.56
C GLU A 128 32.61 -16.70 -18.01
N ALA A 129 33.81 -16.16 -18.20
CA ALA A 129 34.41 -15.93 -19.51
C ALA A 129 35.11 -17.18 -20.05
N GLY A 130 34.93 -17.51 -21.32
CA GLY A 130 35.66 -18.57 -22.02
C GLY A 130 36.22 -18.14 -23.38
N SER A 131 37.42 -18.60 -23.73
CA SER A 131 38.04 -18.36 -25.03
C SER A 131 37.64 -19.42 -26.05
N PHE A 132 37.35 -18.99 -27.28
CA PHE A 132 37.05 -19.91 -28.38
C PHE A 132 37.64 -19.46 -29.71
N THR A 133 38.13 -20.45 -30.47
CA THR A 133 38.57 -20.28 -31.86
C THR A 133 37.51 -20.81 -32.82
N ASP A 134 36.92 -19.87 -33.58
CA ASP A 134 36.47 -19.99 -34.97
C ASP A 134 35.57 -21.20 -35.34
N SER A 135 34.32 -21.17 -34.88
CA SER A 135 33.09 -21.61 -35.58
C SER A 135 31.97 -21.67 -34.55
N GLY A 136 31.22 -20.58 -34.46
CA GLY A 136 30.45 -20.22 -33.25
C GLY A 136 29.41 -21.22 -32.79
N PHE A 137 29.18 -21.23 -31.48
CA PHE A 137 27.90 -21.40 -30.79
C PHE A 137 27.97 -20.75 -29.39
N THR A 138 26.78 -20.35 -28.92
CA THR A 138 26.35 -19.66 -27.68
C THR A 138 26.87 -20.28 -26.37
N GLU A 139 27.29 -19.46 -25.39
CA GLU A 139 27.47 -19.89 -23.98
C GLU A 139 26.22 -19.59 -23.14
N SER A 140 25.87 -20.50 -22.23
CA SER A 140 24.65 -20.46 -21.40
C SER A 140 24.97 -20.47 -19.90
N GLY A 141 24.36 -19.55 -19.13
CA GLY A 141 24.36 -19.53 -17.66
C GLY A 141 22.93 -19.59 -17.07
N TYR A 142 22.78 -20.11 -15.83
CA TYR A 142 21.49 -20.35 -15.16
C TYR A 142 21.37 -19.61 -13.81
N ARG A 143 20.13 -19.29 -13.40
CA ARG A 143 19.77 -18.64 -12.12
C ARG A 143 18.95 -19.59 -11.22
N ASP A 144 19.34 -19.78 -9.95
CA ASP A 144 18.46 -20.37 -8.92
C ASP A 144 18.12 -19.36 -7.81
N GLY A 145 16.86 -19.33 -7.40
CA GLY A 145 16.39 -18.61 -6.21
C GLY A 145 16.36 -17.07 -6.28
N SER A 146 15.58 -16.50 -5.37
CA SER A 146 15.40 -15.07 -5.23
C SER A 146 16.55 -14.44 -4.43
N PHE A 147 17.26 -13.52 -5.10
CA PHE A 147 18.36 -12.67 -4.63
C PHE A 147 19.76 -13.32 -4.49
N GLY A 148 20.60 -13.09 -5.52
CA GLY A 148 22.06 -12.99 -5.42
C GLY A 148 22.88 -14.30 -5.47
N VAL A 149 23.91 -14.28 -6.33
CA VAL A 149 25.02 -15.24 -6.57
C VAL A 149 24.78 -16.30 -7.68
N LEU A 150 25.55 -16.21 -8.77
CA LEU A 150 25.67 -17.23 -9.84
C LEU A 150 26.93 -18.10 -9.59
N VAL A 151 26.82 -19.42 -9.74
CA VAL A 151 27.94 -20.37 -9.63
C VAL A 151 27.85 -21.39 -10.78
N SER A 152 28.90 -21.42 -11.61
CA SER A 152 29.38 -22.42 -12.60
C SER A 152 28.41 -23.42 -13.25
N ALA A 153 28.48 -23.55 -14.58
CA ALA A 153 27.76 -24.58 -15.36
C ALA A 153 28.57 -25.88 -15.53
N SER A 154 27.94 -27.04 -15.27
CA SER A 154 28.22 -28.31 -15.97
C SER A 154 27.18 -29.41 -15.65
N ASP A 155 26.61 -29.95 -16.74
CA ASP A 155 26.17 -31.33 -17.00
C ASP A 155 24.99 -31.98 -16.26
N SER A 156 23.80 -31.39 -16.32
CA SER A 156 22.56 -32.20 -16.36
C SER A 156 21.35 -31.38 -16.83
N ILE A 157 21.13 -31.40 -18.14
CA ILE A 157 20.05 -30.69 -18.86
C ILE A 157 18.68 -31.18 -18.37
N GLY A 158 17.83 -30.26 -17.91
CA GLY A 158 16.50 -30.57 -17.38
C GLY A 158 15.53 -29.38 -17.25
N GLY A 159 15.47 -28.48 -18.23
CA GLY A 159 14.50 -27.36 -18.30
C GLY A 159 14.76 -26.20 -17.32
N SER A 160 14.15 -25.03 -17.58
CA SER A 160 14.16 -23.74 -16.82
C SER A 160 15.18 -22.64 -17.25
N PRO A 161 14.95 -21.35 -16.88
CA PRO A 161 15.34 -20.15 -17.64
C PRO A 161 16.80 -19.74 -17.43
N GLY A 162 17.44 -19.21 -18.48
CA GLY A 162 18.87 -18.89 -18.47
C GLY A 162 19.22 -17.63 -19.27
N LEU A 163 20.29 -16.97 -18.84
CA LEU A 163 21.01 -15.90 -19.53
C LEU A 163 22.03 -16.56 -20.47
N LEU A 164 22.09 -16.09 -21.71
CA LEU A 164 22.96 -16.57 -22.79
C LEU A 164 23.87 -15.42 -23.23
N LEU A 165 25.18 -15.50 -22.97
CA LEU A 165 26.11 -14.65 -23.70
C LEU A 165 26.26 -15.27 -25.09
N ASP A 166 25.63 -14.66 -26.09
CA ASP A 166 25.54 -15.30 -27.41
C ASP A 166 26.84 -15.16 -28.20
N ARG A 167 27.51 -13.99 -28.11
CA ARG A 167 28.75 -13.69 -28.87
C ARG A 167 29.34 -12.31 -28.53
N ALA A 168 30.67 -12.21 -28.56
CA ALA A 168 31.36 -10.96 -28.87
C ALA A 168 31.50 -10.87 -30.41
N LEU A 169 30.89 -9.85 -31.01
CA LEU A 169 30.88 -9.64 -32.46
C LEU A 169 32.00 -8.70 -32.86
N LEU A 170 32.79 -9.11 -33.85
CA LEU A 170 33.64 -8.22 -34.60
C LEU A 170 32.95 -7.91 -35.93
N PHE A 171 32.51 -6.67 -36.11
CA PHE A 171 32.05 -6.19 -37.40
C PHE A 171 33.25 -5.76 -38.22
N THR A 172 33.30 -6.17 -39.48
CA THR A 172 34.35 -5.78 -40.42
C THR A 172 33.77 -5.03 -41.59
N ASP A 173 34.50 -4.08 -42.15
CA ASP A 173 34.15 -3.44 -43.41
C ASP A 173 34.25 -4.42 -44.60
N ALA A 174 33.88 -3.95 -45.79
CA ALA A 174 33.94 -4.73 -47.03
C ALA A 174 35.36 -5.21 -47.40
N THR A 175 36.41 -4.76 -46.71
CA THR A 175 37.80 -5.19 -46.89
C THR A 175 38.26 -6.21 -45.84
N GLY A 176 37.40 -6.56 -44.87
CA GLY A 176 37.73 -7.46 -43.76
C GLY A 176 38.46 -6.75 -42.62
N SER A 177 38.52 -5.42 -42.62
CA SER A 177 39.12 -4.64 -41.53
C SER A 177 38.10 -4.45 -40.41
N PRO A 178 38.44 -4.67 -39.13
CA PRO A 178 37.52 -4.47 -38.01
C PRO A 178 37.05 -3.01 -37.96
N THR A 179 35.74 -2.81 -37.86
CA THR A 179 35.10 -1.49 -37.78
C THR A 179 34.54 -1.22 -36.41
N THR A 180 33.88 -2.21 -35.78
CA THR A 180 33.31 -2.09 -34.44
C THR A 180 33.27 -3.43 -33.74
N TYR A 181 33.33 -3.40 -32.42
CA TYR A 181 33.10 -4.52 -31.51
C TYR A 181 31.73 -4.35 -30.86
N ALA A 182 30.98 -5.43 -30.68
CA ALA A 182 29.75 -5.42 -29.89
C ALA A 182 29.64 -6.63 -28.97
N LEU A 183 28.99 -6.45 -27.83
CA LEU A 183 28.60 -7.51 -26.93
C LEU A 183 27.14 -7.87 -27.17
N SER A 184 26.85 -9.13 -27.47
CA SER A 184 25.49 -9.61 -27.64
C SER A 184 25.09 -10.53 -26.48
N LEU A 185 24.11 -10.07 -25.72
CA LEU A 185 23.47 -10.78 -24.62
C LEU A 185 22.10 -11.27 -25.08
N SER A 186 21.69 -12.45 -24.67
CA SER A 186 20.32 -12.94 -24.86
C SER A 186 19.89 -13.81 -23.69
N GLY A 187 18.64 -14.20 -23.62
CA GLY A 187 18.16 -15.06 -22.55
C GLY A 187 16.70 -15.43 -22.69
N TYR A 188 16.27 -16.36 -21.85
CA TYR A 188 14.86 -16.75 -21.72
C TYR A 188 14.22 -16.09 -20.50
N SER A 189 12.91 -15.87 -20.55
CA SER A 189 12.12 -15.39 -19.42
C SER A 189 10.85 -16.22 -19.24
N ASP A 190 10.35 -16.30 -18.00
CA ASP A 190 9.10 -17.00 -17.70
C ASP A 190 7.86 -16.22 -18.18
N GLU A 191 7.99 -14.88 -18.23
CA GLU A 191 6.96 -13.96 -18.71
C GLU A 191 7.56 -12.98 -19.73
N PRO A 192 6.74 -12.36 -20.61
CA PRO A 192 7.21 -11.32 -21.51
C PRO A 192 7.85 -10.16 -20.73
N ILE A 193 9.06 -9.78 -21.12
CA ILE A 193 9.73 -8.61 -20.56
C ILE A 193 9.26 -7.33 -21.25
N THR A 194 9.44 -6.18 -20.59
CA THR A 194 9.25 -4.87 -21.21
C THR A 194 10.56 -4.44 -21.87
N SER A 195 10.53 -4.13 -23.17
CA SER A 195 11.68 -3.58 -23.87
C SER A 195 12.05 -2.19 -23.32
N GLY A 196 13.33 -1.85 -23.32
CA GLY A 196 13.82 -0.55 -22.82
C GLY A 196 15.31 -0.35 -23.00
N PHE A 197 15.78 0.87 -22.79
CA PHE A 197 17.19 1.23 -22.88
C PHE A 197 17.86 1.18 -21.49
N TYR A 198 19.11 0.75 -21.44
CA TYR A 198 19.88 0.61 -20.22
C TYR A 198 21.28 1.18 -20.41
N THR A 199 21.82 1.84 -19.40
CA THR A 199 23.27 2.04 -19.30
C THR A 199 23.92 0.77 -18.78
N VAL A 200 25.08 0.45 -19.33
CA VAL A 200 25.83 -0.77 -19.04
C VAL A 200 27.18 -0.40 -18.46
N THR A 201 27.52 -1.00 -17.33
CA THR A 201 28.86 -0.91 -16.73
C THR A 201 29.34 -2.30 -16.37
N GLY A 202 30.65 -2.53 -16.32
CA GLY A 202 31.18 -3.84 -16.00
C GLY A 202 32.70 -3.89 -15.99
N THR A 203 33.25 -5.03 -15.60
CA THR A 203 34.69 -5.24 -15.50
C THR A 203 35.36 -5.08 -16.86
N ASP A 204 36.31 -4.16 -16.95
CA ASP A 204 37.08 -3.85 -18.17
C ASP A 204 36.24 -3.43 -19.39
N LEU A 205 35.02 -2.94 -19.16
CA LEU A 205 34.20 -2.30 -20.19
C LEU A 205 34.51 -0.80 -20.33
N PRO A 206 34.36 -0.22 -21.53
CA PRO A 206 34.26 1.23 -21.72
C PRO A 206 33.20 1.87 -20.81
N THR A 207 33.37 3.16 -20.50
CA THR A 207 32.33 3.93 -19.82
C THR A 207 31.22 4.34 -20.78
N ASP A 208 30.05 4.64 -20.23
CA ASP A 208 28.91 5.23 -20.96
C ASP A 208 28.36 4.34 -22.08
N LEU A 209 28.44 3.02 -21.89
CA LEU A 209 27.81 2.07 -22.79
C LEU A 209 26.29 2.06 -22.58
N GLU A 210 25.56 1.94 -23.68
CA GLU A 210 24.11 1.77 -23.68
C GLU A 210 23.74 0.51 -24.46
N GLY A 211 22.70 -0.18 -23.99
CA GLY A 211 22.14 -1.35 -24.64
C GLY A 211 20.62 -1.27 -24.68
N GLU A 212 20.02 -1.67 -25.80
CA GLU A 212 18.58 -1.83 -25.91
C GLU A 212 18.20 -3.27 -25.55
N LEU A 213 17.42 -3.45 -24.48
CA LEU A 213 16.82 -4.73 -24.15
C LEU A 213 15.55 -4.90 -24.99
N LEU A 214 15.52 -5.95 -25.80
CA LEU A 214 14.41 -6.28 -26.68
C LEU A 214 13.78 -7.59 -26.25
N TYR A 215 12.46 -7.60 -26.11
CA TYR A 215 11.70 -8.86 -26.07
C TYR A 215 11.87 -9.63 -27.40
N GLN A 216 12.15 -10.92 -27.29
CA GLN A 216 12.20 -11.85 -28.44
C GLN A 216 11.49 -13.16 -28.08
N GLU A 217 11.08 -13.91 -29.10
CA GLU A 217 10.58 -15.28 -28.91
C GLU A 217 11.54 -16.28 -29.53
N PHE A 218 12.07 -17.18 -28.71
CA PHE A 218 12.97 -18.24 -29.15
C PHE A 218 12.24 -19.58 -29.09
N GLY A 219 11.81 -20.09 -30.24
CA GLY A 219 11.10 -21.38 -30.31
C GLY A 219 9.73 -21.38 -29.64
N GLY A 220 9.07 -20.21 -29.55
CA GLY A 220 7.75 -20.04 -28.93
C GLY A 220 7.80 -19.82 -27.41
N LEU A 221 8.99 -19.63 -26.83
CA LEU A 221 9.17 -19.22 -25.45
C LEU A 221 9.53 -17.72 -25.37
N PRO A 222 8.99 -16.98 -24.40
CA PRO A 222 9.42 -15.63 -24.08
C PRO A 222 10.93 -15.58 -23.82
N GLY A 223 11.59 -14.59 -24.38
CA GLY A 223 13.00 -14.35 -24.20
C GLY A 223 13.35 -12.91 -24.50
N TRP A 224 14.64 -12.64 -24.54
CA TRP A 224 15.15 -11.30 -24.72
C TRP A 224 16.54 -11.31 -25.34
N ALA A 225 16.90 -10.18 -25.94
CA ALA A 225 18.23 -9.92 -26.45
C ALA A 225 18.63 -8.47 -26.15
N MET A 226 19.92 -8.24 -26.00
CA MET A 226 20.52 -6.92 -25.88
C MET A 226 21.83 -6.90 -26.66
N GLU A 227 22.02 -5.86 -27.44
CA GLU A 227 23.28 -5.59 -28.14
C GLU A 227 23.88 -4.30 -27.57
N ILE A 228 25.18 -4.35 -27.26
CA ILE A 228 25.92 -3.25 -26.65
C ILE A 228 27.10 -2.94 -27.56
N ASP A 229 27.14 -1.73 -28.12
CA ASP A 229 28.21 -1.29 -29.01
C ASP A 229 29.45 -0.89 -28.19
N LEU A 230 30.56 -1.60 -28.38
CA LEU A 230 31.85 -1.31 -27.74
C LEU A 230 32.72 -0.36 -28.58
N GLY A 231 32.24 0.06 -29.75
CA GLY A 231 32.97 0.92 -30.68
C GLY A 231 34.23 0.24 -31.19
N GLU A 232 35.36 0.96 -31.18
CA GLU A 232 36.67 0.43 -31.60
C GLU A 232 37.40 -0.34 -30.47
N THR A 233 36.77 -0.49 -29.30
CA THR A 233 37.42 -1.10 -28.13
C THR A 233 37.17 -2.60 -28.11
N ALA A 234 38.24 -3.37 -28.31
CA ALA A 234 38.22 -4.80 -28.02
C ALA A 234 38.24 -5.01 -26.49
N VAL A 235 37.30 -5.80 -26.00
CA VAL A 235 37.30 -6.29 -24.62
C VAL A 235 37.63 -7.76 -24.64
N SER A 236 38.54 -8.17 -23.76
CA SER A 236 38.95 -9.57 -23.62
C SER A 236 39.03 -9.90 -22.14
N TRP A 237 38.40 -11.00 -21.78
CA TRP A 237 38.46 -11.54 -20.43
C TRP A 237 39.26 -12.85 -20.45
N PRO A 238 40.11 -13.10 -19.45
CA PRO A 238 40.72 -14.40 -19.23
C PRO A 238 39.68 -15.51 -19.13
N ASP A 239 40.08 -16.72 -19.53
CA ASP A 239 39.27 -17.92 -19.31
C ASP A 239 39.03 -18.12 -17.81
N ASP A 240 37.81 -18.53 -17.48
CA ASP A 240 37.30 -18.79 -16.14
C ASP A 240 37.18 -17.52 -15.25
N ASP A 241 37.30 -16.32 -15.82
CA ASP A 241 37.07 -15.08 -15.07
C ASP A 241 35.56 -14.82 -14.89
N GLU A 242 35.18 -14.43 -13.67
CA GLU A 242 33.83 -13.98 -13.35
C GLU A 242 33.64 -12.53 -13.79
N ILE A 243 32.77 -12.32 -14.78
CA ILE A 243 32.43 -11.02 -15.36
C ILE A 243 31.09 -10.55 -14.82
N THR A 244 31.11 -9.35 -14.24
CA THR A 244 29.91 -8.70 -13.70
C THR A 244 29.55 -7.49 -14.58
N LEU A 245 28.31 -7.46 -15.06
CA LEU A 245 27.70 -6.31 -15.73
C LEU A 245 26.58 -5.75 -14.88
N THR A 246 26.51 -4.43 -14.76
CA THR A 246 25.41 -3.73 -14.10
C THR A 246 24.60 -2.96 -15.15
N LEU A 247 23.32 -3.31 -15.27
CA LEU A 247 22.35 -2.65 -16.15
C LEU A 247 21.50 -1.67 -15.35
N THR A 248 21.53 -0.39 -15.72
CA THR A 248 20.69 0.64 -15.09
C THR A 248 19.69 1.18 -16.11
N PRO A 249 18.37 1.11 -15.87
CA PRO A 249 17.38 1.60 -16.83
C PRO A 249 17.56 3.09 -17.13
N ILE A 250 17.39 3.45 -18.40
CA ILE A 250 17.32 4.85 -18.86
C ILE A 250 15.84 5.25 -18.88
N LEU A 251 15.49 6.27 -18.08
CA LEU A 251 14.13 6.81 -17.96
C LEU A 251 13.79 7.81 -19.08
#